data_AF-A0A848M219-F1
#
_entry.id   AF-A0A848M219-F1
#
_cell.length_a   1.000
_cell.length_b   1.000
_cell.length_c   1.000
_cell.angle_alpha   90.00
_cell.angle_beta   90.00
_cell.angle_gamma   90.00
#
_symmetry.space_group_name_H-M   'P 1'
#
loop_
_entity.id
_entity.type
_entity.pdbx_description
1 polymer ?
#
loop_
_entity_poly.entity_id
_entity_poly.type
_entity_poly.pdbx_seq_one_letter_code
_entity_poly.pdbx_strand_id
1 'polypeptide(L)'
;MTVQRVSSKWAKTTILLKNKGLASYVPTTRLYSLDELAYMLETHTLVYIKPDRGTYGNGVMCAERVAVDEGGDKESVHYILRYETKTEQYADLEQLHRAVSLLCQGKEYLIQQGIRLLKYKGCSFDLRVLAQRTPLGRWESTGIIGRVAAYQKIVTNHHSGGTVKHYKTLMAEHMNADEAENIRRELKDLGVNVAYQLQKQYKDLKEIGLDVAIDDRWNIWILEVNTKPALFPFKKFFKNKDIYRKVRKYAHAYGRKV
;
A
#
# COMPACT_ATOMS: atom_id res chain seq x y z
N MET A 1 -16.72 -18.94 -15.25
CA MET A 1 -15.68 -17.96 -15.63
C MET A 1 -14.74 -17.73 -14.46
N THR A 2 -13.44 -17.88 -14.68
CA THR A 2 -12.42 -17.75 -13.62
C THR A 2 -12.07 -16.29 -13.39
N VAL A 3 -12.03 -15.83 -12.13
CA VAL A 3 -11.66 -14.45 -11.80
C VAL A 3 -10.18 -14.21 -12.16
N GLN A 4 -9.90 -13.26 -13.04
CA GLN A 4 -8.53 -12.91 -13.43
C GLN A 4 -7.74 -12.35 -12.25
N ARG A 5 -6.49 -12.77 -12.09
CA ARG A 5 -5.58 -12.34 -11.01
C ARG A 5 -4.27 -11.82 -11.62
N VAL A 6 -3.74 -10.74 -11.07
CA VAL A 6 -2.51 -10.08 -11.53
C VAL A 6 -1.55 -9.94 -10.36
N SER A 7 -0.47 -10.72 -10.40
CA SER A 7 0.54 -10.76 -9.32
C SER A 7 1.45 -9.53 -9.35
N SER A 8 1.97 -9.16 -10.52
CA SER A 8 2.90 -8.04 -10.71
C SER A 8 2.31 -6.72 -10.19
N LYS A 9 2.98 -6.10 -9.23
CA LYS A 9 2.66 -4.76 -8.71
C LYS A 9 2.90 -3.72 -9.80
N TRP A 10 4.00 -3.81 -10.52
CA TRP A 10 4.39 -2.89 -11.58
C TRP A 10 3.39 -2.86 -12.73
N ALA A 11 2.93 -4.04 -13.17
CA ALA A 11 1.92 -4.12 -14.23
C ALA A 11 0.61 -3.41 -13.84
N LYS A 12 0.21 -3.47 -12.56
CA LYS A 12 -0.96 -2.72 -12.06
C LYS A 12 -0.65 -1.24 -11.95
N THR A 13 0.49 -0.86 -11.37
CA THR A 13 0.92 0.54 -11.20
C THR A 13 0.98 1.28 -12.53
N THR A 14 1.62 0.70 -13.54
CA THR A 14 1.74 1.32 -14.89
C THR A 14 0.37 1.57 -15.54
N ILE A 15 -0.64 0.74 -15.28
CA ILE A 15 -2.01 0.99 -15.76
C ILE A 15 -2.66 2.18 -15.03
N LEU A 16 -2.40 2.36 -13.74
CA LEU A 16 -2.89 3.51 -12.99
C LEU A 16 -2.24 4.81 -13.46
N LEU A 17 -0.93 4.79 -13.69
CA LEU A 17 -0.16 5.95 -14.15
C LEU A 17 -0.62 6.49 -15.51
N LYS A 18 -1.28 5.66 -16.35
CA LYS A 18 -1.89 6.10 -17.62
C LYS A 18 -3.13 7.00 -17.44
N ASN A 19 -3.68 7.11 -16.23
CA ASN A 19 -4.80 7.99 -15.91
C ASN A 19 -4.32 9.11 -15.02
N LYS A 20 -4.32 10.36 -15.53
CA LYS A 20 -3.83 11.53 -14.80
C LYS A 20 -4.49 11.72 -13.43
N GLY A 21 -5.80 11.46 -13.32
CA GLY A 21 -6.54 11.58 -12.06
C GLY A 21 -6.24 10.46 -11.06
N LEU A 22 -5.73 9.31 -11.49
CA LEU A 22 -5.27 8.25 -10.59
C LEU A 22 -3.77 8.34 -10.28
N ALA A 23 -2.98 8.86 -11.24
CA ALA A 23 -1.54 9.02 -11.10
C ALA A 23 -1.16 9.91 -9.91
N SER A 24 -1.97 10.94 -9.61
CA SER A 24 -1.77 11.82 -8.45
C SER A 24 -1.87 11.10 -7.11
N TYR A 25 -2.57 9.96 -7.05
CA TYR A 25 -2.65 9.14 -5.84
C TYR A 25 -1.53 8.10 -5.74
N VAL A 26 -0.70 7.93 -6.77
CA VAL A 26 0.36 6.90 -6.77
C VAL A 26 1.66 7.56 -6.32
N PRO A 27 2.28 7.13 -5.20
CA PRO A 27 3.61 7.61 -4.82
C PRO A 27 4.60 7.35 -5.96
N THR A 28 5.62 8.21 -6.12
CA THR A 28 6.65 7.99 -7.14
C THR A 28 7.16 6.56 -7.03
N THR A 29 7.03 5.78 -8.11
CA THR A 29 7.33 4.35 -8.13
C THR A 29 8.06 4.02 -9.41
N ARG A 30 9.22 3.35 -9.30
CA ARG A 30 10.10 2.97 -10.40
C ARG A 30 10.53 1.51 -10.24
N LEU A 31 11.05 0.91 -11.32
CA LEU A 31 11.80 -0.34 -11.21
C LEU A 31 13.11 -0.07 -10.45
N TYR A 32 13.53 -0.99 -9.60
CA TYR A 32 14.74 -0.80 -8.81
C TYR A 32 16.00 -0.98 -9.66
N SER A 33 16.92 -0.02 -9.56
CA SER A 33 18.31 -0.09 -10.04
C SER A 33 19.19 0.78 -9.12
N LEU A 34 20.52 0.77 -9.33
CA LEU A 34 21.42 1.69 -8.62
C LEU A 34 21.06 3.16 -8.92
N ASP A 35 20.86 3.51 -10.19
CA ASP A 35 20.53 4.88 -10.60
C ASP A 35 19.20 5.35 -9.99
N GLU A 36 18.20 4.46 -9.98
CA GLU A 36 16.89 4.75 -9.42
C GLU A 36 16.95 4.84 -7.88
N LEU A 37 17.82 4.07 -7.23
CA LEU A 37 18.09 4.19 -5.80
C LEU A 37 18.71 5.55 -5.47
N ALA A 38 19.71 5.99 -6.23
CA ALA A 38 20.35 7.30 -6.09
C ALA A 38 19.31 8.42 -6.18
N TYR A 39 18.60 8.46 -7.32
CA TYR A 39 17.61 9.49 -7.64
C TYR A 39 16.49 9.55 -6.59
N MET A 40 15.95 8.40 -6.20
CA MET A 40 14.80 8.36 -5.28
C MET A 40 15.20 8.75 -3.86
N LEU A 41 16.39 8.38 -3.38
CA LEU A 41 16.88 8.78 -2.05
C LEU A 41 17.24 10.26 -1.98
N GLU A 42 17.76 10.83 -3.06
CA GLU A 42 17.99 12.27 -3.16
C GLU A 42 16.67 13.05 -3.16
N THR A 43 15.67 12.58 -3.92
CA THR A 43 14.39 13.28 -4.09
C THR A 43 13.46 13.15 -2.87
N HIS A 44 13.43 11.97 -2.22
CA HIS A 44 12.40 11.63 -1.24
C HIS A 44 12.93 11.31 0.16
N THR A 45 14.25 11.20 0.34
CA THR A 45 14.99 10.80 1.58
C THR A 45 14.63 9.45 2.18
N LEU A 46 13.40 8.95 2.03
CA LEU A 46 12.90 7.67 2.50
C LEU A 46 12.25 6.93 1.33
N VAL A 47 12.61 5.66 1.14
CA VAL A 47 12.08 4.81 0.06
C VAL A 47 11.78 3.41 0.56
N TYR A 48 10.72 2.80 0.02
CA TYR A 48 10.43 1.39 0.17
C TYR A 48 10.88 0.63 -1.08
N ILE A 49 11.61 -0.46 -0.87
CA ILE A 49 12.09 -1.36 -1.93
C ILE A 49 11.34 -2.68 -1.76
N LYS A 50 10.52 -3.06 -2.73
CA LYS A 50 9.57 -4.18 -2.61
C LYS A 50 9.56 -5.09 -3.84
N PRO A 51 9.39 -6.41 -3.68
CA PRO A 51 9.37 -7.30 -4.83
C PRO A 51 8.13 -7.03 -5.69
N ASP A 52 8.30 -7.03 -7.02
CA ASP A 52 7.19 -6.88 -7.96
C ASP A 52 6.10 -7.94 -7.69
N ARG A 53 6.54 -9.18 -7.47
CA ARG A 53 5.70 -10.32 -7.14
C ARG A 53 6.02 -10.82 -5.74
N GLY A 54 5.01 -10.84 -4.88
CA GLY A 54 5.15 -11.29 -3.50
C GLY A 54 3.92 -10.94 -2.69
N THR A 55 3.81 -11.52 -1.50
CA THR A 55 2.70 -11.35 -0.56
C THR A 55 3.22 -11.14 0.85
N TYR A 56 2.36 -10.62 1.73
CA TYR A 56 2.63 -10.51 3.18
C TYR A 56 3.79 -9.59 3.57
N GLY A 57 4.31 -8.80 2.63
CA GLY A 57 5.46 -7.90 2.86
C GLY A 57 6.79 -8.61 2.93
N ASN A 58 6.85 -9.88 2.56
CA ASN A 58 8.10 -10.62 2.48
C ASN A 58 9.01 -9.96 1.44
N GLY A 59 10.25 -9.71 1.83
CA GLY A 59 11.24 -9.01 0.99
C GLY A 59 11.05 -7.49 0.93
N VAL A 60 10.12 -6.88 1.68
CA VAL A 60 10.05 -5.41 1.73
C VAL A 60 11.20 -4.87 2.57
N MET A 61 11.93 -3.92 2.00
CA MET A 61 13.00 -3.17 2.63
C MET A 61 12.64 -1.68 2.66
N CYS A 62 13.25 -0.95 3.58
CA CYS A 62 13.14 0.49 3.70
C CYS A 62 14.54 1.09 3.76
N ALA A 63 14.86 1.99 2.84
CA ALA A 63 16.13 2.71 2.82
C ALA A 63 15.89 4.18 3.09
N GLU A 64 16.79 4.79 3.86
CA GLU A 64 16.71 6.19 4.27
C GLU A 64 18.06 6.86 4.10
N ARG A 65 18.09 8.05 3.48
CA ARG A 65 19.26 8.93 3.40
C ARG A 65 19.22 9.88 4.60
N VAL A 66 20.26 9.87 5.41
CA VAL A 66 20.39 10.70 6.61
C VAL A 66 21.60 11.61 6.42
N ALA A 67 21.34 12.91 6.48
CA ALA A 67 22.39 13.91 6.57
C ALA A 67 22.82 14.06 8.03
N VAL A 68 24.13 14.13 8.26
CA VAL A 68 24.73 14.44 9.55
C VAL A 68 25.41 15.78 9.43
N ASP A 69 25.03 16.68 10.33
CA ASP A 69 25.75 17.92 10.54
C ASP A 69 26.93 17.64 11.46
N GLU A 70 28.13 17.56 10.88
CA GLU A 70 29.39 17.36 11.62
C GLU A 70 30.05 18.69 12.03
N GLY A 71 29.33 19.83 11.93
CA GLY A 71 29.82 21.13 12.40
C GLY A 71 30.94 21.74 11.56
N GLY A 72 31.09 21.32 10.29
CA GLY A 72 32.02 21.88 9.30
C GLY A 72 31.40 22.05 7.90
N ASP A 73 32.16 22.56 6.92
CA ASP A 73 31.67 22.91 5.56
C ASP A 73 31.20 21.73 4.68
N LYS A 74 31.20 20.49 5.19
CA LYS A 74 30.75 19.30 4.46
C LYS A 74 29.69 18.54 5.24
N GLU A 75 28.49 18.48 4.67
CA GLU A 75 27.43 17.58 5.10
C GLU A 75 27.87 16.14 4.82
N SER A 76 27.99 15.31 5.86
CA SER A 76 28.24 13.88 5.69
C SER A 76 26.91 13.15 5.55
N VAL A 77 26.85 12.15 4.68
CA VAL A 77 25.63 11.39 4.41
C VAL A 77 25.88 9.95 4.74
N HIS A 78 24.94 9.34 5.46
CA HIS A 78 24.88 7.90 5.61
C HIS A 78 23.50 7.39 5.23
N TYR A 79 23.43 6.08 4.98
CA TYR A 79 22.20 5.41 4.59
C TYR A 79 21.82 4.37 5.63
N ILE A 80 20.53 4.31 5.95
CA ILE A 80 19.98 3.30 6.86
C ILE A 80 19.10 2.35 6.06
N LEU A 81 19.45 1.07 6.05
CA LEU A 81 18.63 0.00 5.48
C LEU A 81 17.92 -0.75 6.60
N ARG A 82 16.61 -0.94 6.45
CA ARG A 82 15.78 -1.67 7.39
C ARG A 82 14.99 -2.74 6.67
N TYR A 83 15.05 -3.97 7.17
CA TYR A 83 14.35 -5.11 6.59
C TYR A 83 14.17 -6.20 7.65
N GLU A 84 13.05 -6.90 7.60
CA GLU A 84 12.67 -7.87 8.65
C GLU A 84 12.75 -7.25 10.06
N THR A 85 13.71 -7.69 10.89
CA THR A 85 14.01 -7.12 12.22
C THR A 85 15.40 -6.49 12.29
N LYS A 86 16.07 -6.31 11.15
CA LYS A 86 17.42 -5.80 11.03
C LYS A 86 17.42 -4.32 10.66
N THR A 87 18.42 -3.61 11.17
CA THR A 87 18.77 -2.25 10.79
C THR A 87 20.27 -2.21 10.56
N GLU A 88 20.68 -1.76 9.37
CA GLU A 88 22.07 -1.69 8.94
C GLU A 88 22.36 -0.27 8.45
N GLN A 89 23.59 0.20 8.64
CA GLN A 89 24.04 1.51 8.20
C GLN A 89 25.16 1.38 7.18
N TYR A 90 25.16 2.26 6.20
CA TYR A 90 26.11 2.27 5.09
C TYR A 90 26.65 3.68 4.88
N ALA A 91 27.95 3.78 4.66
CA ALA A 91 28.63 5.08 4.48
C ALA A 91 28.46 5.65 3.06
N ASP A 92 28.15 4.80 2.08
CA ASP A 92 27.97 5.20 0.68
C ASP A 92 26.82 4.42 0.00
N LEU A 93 26.39 4.95 -1.15
CA LEU A 93 25.24 4.45 -1.89
C LEU A 93 25.52 3.07 -2.52
N GLU A 94 26.76 2.83 -2.95
CA GLU A 94 27.19 1.61 -3.60
C GLU A 94 27.19 0.44 -2.60
N GLN A 95 27.60 0.67 -1.36
CA GLN A 95 27.50 -0.29 -0.26
C GLN A 95 26.03 -0.65 0.03
N LEU A 96 25.16 0.36 0.15
CA LEU A 96 23.72 0.15 0.31
C LEU A 96 23.17 -0.68 -0.86
N HIS A 97 23.51 -0.32 -2.09
CA HIS A 97 23.05 -1.01 -3.30
C HIS A 97 23.50 -2.47 -3.34
N ARG A 98 24.75 -2.77 -2.97
CA ARG A 98 25.25 -4.16 -2.87
C ARG A 98 24.43 -4.97 -1.87
N ALA A 99 24.16 -4.41 -0.69
CA ALA A 99 23.35 -5.07 0.33
C ALA A 99 21.91 -5.34 -0.14
N VAL A 100 21.25 -4.34 -0.71
CA VAL A 100 19.91 -4.49 -1.28
C VAL A 100 19.89 -5.52 -2.41
N SER A 101 20.89 -5.52 -3.29
CA SER A 101 20.96 -6.45 -4.43
C SER A 101 21.12 -7.91 -3.98
N LEU A 102 21.90 -8.16 -2.91
CA LEU A 102 22.00 -9.48 -2.29
C LEU A 102 20.64 -9.94 -1.73
N LEU A 103 19.89 -9.05 -1.10
CA LEU A 103 18.55 -9.34 -0.56
C LEU A 103 17.49 -9.54 -1.67
N CYS A 104 17.65 -8.85 -2.81
CA CYS A 104 16.77 -9.01 -3.97
C CYS A 104 16.91 -10.41 -4.61
N GLN A 105 18.08 -11.05 -4.51
CA GLN A 105 18.35 -12.39 -5.06
C GLN A 105 18.01 -12.51 -6.55
N GLY A 106 18.34 -11.48 -7.34
CA GLY A 106 18.06 -11.44 -8.79
C GLY A 106 16.59 -11.32 -9.18
N LYS A 107 15.67 -11.15 -8.22
CA LYS A 107 14.25 -10.92 -8.50
C LYS A 107 14.01 -9.47 -8.89
N GLU A 108 12.93 -9.23 -9.64
CA GLU A 108 12.50 -7.87 -9.98
C GLU A 108 11.89 -7.17 -8.76
N TYR A 109 12.40 -5.97 -8.49
CA TYR A 109 11.98 -5.12 -7.38
C TYR A 109 11.55 -3.75 -7.88
N LEU A 110 10.71 -3.10 -7.08
CA LEU A 110 10.27 -1.73 -7.25
C LEU A 110 10.87 -0.88 -6.13
N ILE A 111 11.20 0.36 -6.46
CA ILE A 111 11.50 1.41 -5.50
C ILE A 111 10.36 2.42 -5.49
N GLN A 112 9.86 2.73 -4.30
CA GLN A 112 8.69 3.59 -4.12
C GLN A 112 8.98 4.64 -3.04
N GLN A 113 8.53 5.87 -3.27
CA GLN A 113 8.58 6.95 -2.29
C GLN A 113 8.00 6.49 -0.94
N GLY A 114 8.73 6.77 0.15
CA GLY A 114 8.27 6.60 1.51
C GLY A 114 7.19 7.60 1.88
N ILE A 115 6.10 7.13 2.47
CA ILE A 115 4.99 7.96 2.94
C ILE A 115 4.97 7.97 4.46
N ARG A 116 4.87 9.16 5.06
CA ARG A 116 4.67 9.31 6.50
C ARG A 116 3.19 9.12 6.82
N LEU A 117 2.80 7.89 7.11
CA LEU A 117 1.41 7.53 7.38
C LEU A 117 0.88 8.18 8.67
N LEU A 118 -0.42 8.49 8.68
CA LEU A 118 -1.17 8.74 9.90
C LEU A 118 -1.01 7.61 10.92
N LYS A 119 -1.12 8.00 12.20
CA LYS A 119 -0.91 7.11 13.34
C LYS A 119 -2.13 7.13 14.24
N TYR A 120 -2.56 5.95 14.66
CA TYR A 120 -3.56 5.76 15.69
C TYR A 120 -2.86 5.24 16.94
N LYS A 121 -2.95 5.98 18.05
CA LYS A 121 -2.24 5.66 19.30
C LYS A 121 -0.74 5.37 19.10
N GLY A 122 -0.08 6.22 18.30
CA GLY A 122 1.35 6.11 18.00
C GLY A 122 1.74 5.03 16.98
N CYS A 123 0.80 4.18 16.54
CA CYS A 123 1.05 3.14 15.55
C CYS A 123 0.53 3.56 14.17
N SER A 124 1.39 3.47 13.14
CA SER A 124 0.98 3.75 11.76
C SER A 124 -0.12 2.80 11.31
N PHE A 125 -1.04 3.29 10.48
CA PHE A 125 -2.07 2.47 9.88
C PHE A 125 -2.24 2.78 8.39
N ASP A 126 -2.78 1.80 7.69
CA ASP A 126 -3.29 1.99 6.33
C ASP A 126 -4.76 1.54 6.27
N LEU A 127 -5.41 1.82 5.15
CA LEU A 127 -6.79 1.45 4.89
C LEU A 127 -6.86 0.47 3.70
N ARG A 128 -7.67 -0.57 3.86
CA ARG A 128 -8.07 -1.47 2.78
C ARG A 128 -9.47 -1.10 2.32
N VAL A 129 -9.58 -0.59 1.10
CA VAL A 129 -10.85 -0.43 0.39
C VAL A 129 -11.09 -1.69 -0.44
N LEU A 130 -12.20 -2.38 -0.19
CA LEU A 130 -12.62 -3.52 -0.98
C LEU A 130 -13.62 -3.05 -2.03
N ALA A 131 -13.30 -3.26 -3.31
CA ALA A 131 -14.22 -3.04 -4.43
C ALA A 131 -14.51 -4.36 -5.13
N GLN A 132 -15.77 -4.60 -5.47
CA GLN A 132 -16.26 -5.84 -6.06
C GLN A 132 -17.25 -5.54 -7.19
N ARG A 133 -17.31 -6.41 -8.19
CA ARG A 133 -18.41 -6.39 -9.15
C ARG A 133 -19.68 -6.86 -8.47
N THR A 134 -20.74 -6.07 -8.63
CA THR A 134 -22.08 -6.42 -8.20
C THR A 134 -22.65 -7.54 -9.10
N PRO A 135 -23.72 -8.22 -8.67
CA PRO A 135 -24.43 -9.19 -9.52
C PRO A 135 -24.96 -8.60 -10.83
N LEU A 136 -25.17 -7.28 -10.88
CA LEU A 136 -25.59 -6.54 -12.08
C LEU A 136 -24.40 -6.10 -12.94
N GLY A 137 -23.17 -6.48 -12.58
CA GLY A 137 -21.97 -6.16 -13.32
C GLY A 137 -21.41 -4.75 -13.10
N ARG A 138 -21.93 -3.94 -12.18
CA ARG A 138 -21.30 -2.64 -11.86
C ARG A 138 -20.19 -2.81 -10.81
N TRP A 139 -19.25 -1.88 -10.72
CA TRP A 139 -18.30 -1.87 -9.60
C TRP A 139 -18.88 -1.13 -8.39
N GLU A 140 -18.62 -1.65 -7.19
CA GLU A 140 -18.99 -1.01 -5.95
C GLU A 140 -17.91 -1.24 -4.88
N SER A 141 -17.58 -0.20 -4.12
CA SER A 141 -16.75 -0.31 -2.91
C SER A 141 -17.58 -0.83 -1.74
N THR A 142 -17.47 -2.13 -1.45
CA THR A 142 -18.30 -2.87 -0.49
C THR A 142 -17.86 -2.71 0.96
N GLY A 143 -16.64 -2.23 1.23
CA GLY A 143 -16.21 -1.95 2.59
C GLY A 143 -14.83 -1.31 2.69
N ILE A 144 -14.58 -0.67 3.83
CA ILE A 144 -13.30 -0.09 4.22
C ILE A 144 -12.95 -0.60 5.60
N ILE A 145 -11.73 -1.12 5.77
CA ILE A 145 -11.16 -1.49 7.07
C ILE A 145 -9.81 -0.81 7.23
N GLY A 146 -9.45 -0.47 8.45
CA GLY A 146 -8.09 -0.05 8.75
C GLY A 146 -7.24 -1.18 9.29
N ARG A 147 -5.96 -1.18 8.95
CA ARG A 147 -4.94 -2.11 9.43
C ARG A 147 -3.90 -1.31 10.21
N VAL A 148 -3.90 -1.44 11.53
CA VAL A 148 -2.92 -0.80 12.41
C VAL A 148 -1.71 -1.70 12.52
N ALA A 149 -0.52 -1.16 12.30
CA ALA A 149 0.74 -1.91 12.44
C ALA A 149 0.91 -2.43 13.88
N ALA A 150 1.70 -3.48 14.04
CA ALA A 150 2.24 -3.82 15.35
C ALA A 150 3.28 -2.76 15.77
N TYR A 151 3.43 -2.53 17.07
CA TYR A 151 4.39 -1.57 17.63
C TYR A 151 5.80 -1.83 17.07
N GLN A 152 6.50 -0.77 16.65
CA GLN A 152 7.87 -0.78 16.12
C GLN A 152 8.15 -1.59 14.82
N LYS A 153 7.13 -1.97 14.02
CA LYS A 153 7.36 -2.62 12.71
C LYS A 153 7.35 -1.62 11.55
N ILE A 154 8.29 -1.82 10.62
CA ILE A 154 8.46 -1.00 9.40
C ILE A 154 7.30 -1.18 8.39
N VAL A 155 6.58 -2.31 8.46
CA VAL A 155 5.50 -2.67 7.51
C VAL A 155 4.19 -2.92 8.25
N THR A 156 3.10 -2.32 7.77
CA THR A 156 1.72 -2.35 8.34
C THR A 156 0.95 -3.67 8.11
N ASN A 157 1.63 -4.79 7.82
CA ASN A 157 0.93 -6.00 7.42
C ASN A 157 0.21 -6.70 8.57
N HIS A 158 -1.08 -6.96 8.37
CA HIS A 158 -1.95 -7.69 9.32
C HIS A 158 -1.42 -9.08 9.69
N HIS A 159 -0.72 -9.76 8.76
CA HIS A 159 -0.09 -11.07 9.02
C HIS A 159 1.09 -10.99 10.01
N SER A 160 1.55 -9.78 10.35
CA SER A 160 2.67 -9.53 11.25
C SER A 160 2.22 -9.11 12.65
N GLY A 161 0.96 -9.32 13.02
CA GLY A 161 0.39 -8.99 14.34
C GLY A 161 -0.40 -7.67 14.39
N GLY A 162 -0.69 -7.06 13.24
CA GLY A 162 -1.47 -5.83 13.17
C GLY A 162 -2.95 -6.03 13.51
N THR A 163 -3.59 -5.02 14.12
CA THR A 163 -5.01 -5.09 14.48
C THR A 163 -5.90 -4.45 13.41
N VAL A 164 -7.08 -5.03 13.18
CA VAL A 164 -8.10 -4.41 12.32
C VAL A 164 -8.88 -3.41 13.16
N LYS A 165 -9.16 -2.23 12.60
CA LYS A 165 -9.98 -1.19 13.23
C LYS A 165 -11.02 -0.65 12.24
N HIS A 166 -12.09 -0.09 12.79
CA HIS A 166 -13.11 0.57 12.00
C HIS A 166 -12.54 1.89 11.50
N TYR A 167 -12.78 2.23 10.22
CA TYR A 167 -12.34 3.49 9.61
C TYR A 167 -12.63 4.70 10.51
N LYS A 168 -13.88 4.87 10.92
CA LYS A 168 -14.29 5.99 11.81
C LYS A 168 -13.51 6.05 13.13
N THR A 169 -13.11 4.91 13.70
CA THR A 169 -12.32 4.89 14.94
C THR A 169 -10.91 5.43 14.71
N LEU A 170 -10.31 5.10 13.56
CA LEU A 170 -8.97 5.59 13.21
C LEU A 170 -8.99 7.09 12.90
N MET A 171 -10.02 7.56 12.18
CA MET A 171 -10.13 8.96 11.81
C MET A 171 -10.54 9.89 12.96
N ALA A 172 -11.11 9.35 14.05
CA ALA A 172 -11.60 10.16 15.16
C ALA A 172 -10.49 10.88 15.96
N GLU A 173 -9.24 10.40 15.92
CA GLU A 173 -8.08 11.10 16.52
C GLU A 173 -7.56 12.26 15.64
N HIS A 174 -8.15 12.43 14.46
CA HIS A 174 -7.58 13.19 13.36
C HIS A 174 -8.51 14.28 12.82
N MET A 175 -9.82 14.05 12.86
CA MET A 175 -10.82 14.94 12.26
C MET A 175 -12.22 14.69 12.80
N ASN A 176 -13.16 15.59 12.49
CA ASN A 176 -14.55 15.44 12.86
C ASN A 176 -15.29 14.42 11.96
N ALA A 177 -16.55 14.13 12.31
CA ALA A 177 -17.33 13.09 11.65
C ALA A 177 -17.64 13.39 10.18
N ASP A 178 -17.85 14.66 9.82
CA ASP A 178 -18.19 15.07 8.46
C ASP A 178 -16.96 15.07 7.55
N GLU A 179 -15.83 15.54 8.05
CA GLU A 179 -14.52 15.43 7.38
C GLU A 179 -14.16 13.96 7.11
N ALA A 180 -14.30 13.10 8.13
CA ALA A 180 -14.08 11.68 7.99
C ALA A 180 -15.03 11.07 6.95
N GLU A 181 -16.27 11.51 6.89
CA GLU A 181 -17.24 11.02 5.91
C GLU A 181 -16.91 11.47 4.48
N ASN A 182 -16.39 12.69 4.29
CA ASN A 182 -15.89 13.19 3.00
C ASN A 182 -14.76 12.31 2.45
N ILE A 183 -13.72 12.07 3.25
CA ILE A 183 -12.61 11.19 2.87
C ILE A 183 -13.12 9.76 2.63
N ARG A 184 -14.09 9.28 3.42
CA ARG A 184 -14.67 7.95 3.21
C ARG A 184 -15.39 7.82 1.86
N ARG A 185 -16.00 8.89 1.35
CA ARG A 185 -16.61 8.91 0.02
C ARG A 185 -15.52 8.90 -1.05
N GLU A 186 -14.52 9.76 -0.93
CA GLU A 186 -13.38 9.80 -1.85
C GLU A 186 -12.68 8.43 -1.96
N LEU A 187 -12.44 7.77 -0.83
CA LEU A 187 -11.84 6.42 -0.81
C LEU A 187 -12.71 5.37 -1.53
N LYS A 188 -14.04 5.46 -1.41
CA LYS A 188 -14.95 4.55 -2.11
C LYS A 188 -14.92 4.79 -3.61
N ASP A 189 -14.94 6.05 -4.02
CA ASP A 189 -14.88 6.45 -5.43
C ASP A 189 -13.54 6.08 -6.04
N LEU A 190 -12.44 6.29 -5.32
CA LEU A 190 -11.10 5.86 -5.70
C LEU A 190 -11.03 4.35 -5.93
N GLY A 191 -11.60 3.55 -5.02
CA GLY A 191 -11.68 2.09 -5.18
C GLY A 191 -12.42 1.66 -6.46
N VAL A 192 -13.53 2.32 -6.79
CA VAL A 192 -14.30 2.05 -8.02
C VAL A 192 -13.53 2.51 -9.27
N ASN A 193 -12.93 3.69 -9.24
CA ASN A 193 -12.18 4.27 -10.35
C ASN A 193 -10.92 3.43 -10.69
N VAL A 194 -10.19 2.98 -9.67
CA VAL A 194 -9.06 2.05 -9.85
C VAL A 194 -9.52 0.74 -10.47
N ALA A 195 -10.65 0.18 -10.02
CA ALA A 195 -11.17 -1.07 -10.56
C ALA A 195 -11.56 -0.95 -12.03
N TYR A 196 -12.25 0.12 -12.42
CA TYR A 196 -12.55 0.41 -13.83
C TYR A 196 -11.28 0.62 -14.66
N GLN A 197 -10.29 1.36 -14.15
CA GLN A 197 -9.04 1.60 -14.87
C GLN A 197 -8.28 0.29 -15.12
N LEU A 198 -8.16 -0.59 -14.13
CA LEU A 198 -7.53 -1.89 -14.29
C LEU A 198 -8.31 -2.80 -15.24
N GLN A 199 -9.65 -2.73 -15.20
CA GLN A 199 -10.51 -3.53 -16.07
C GLN A 199 -10.34 -3.20 -17.56
N LYS A 200 -9.83 -2.01 -17.91
CA LYS A 200 -9.49 -1.68 -19.31
C LYS A 200 -8.51 -2.70 -19.91
N GLN A 201 -7.55 -3.17 -19.11
CA GLN A 201 -6.58 -4.20 -19.52
C GLN A 201 -6.99 -5.61 -19.06
N TYR A 202 -7.53 -5.74 -17.85
CA TYR A 202 -7.83 -7.02 -17.23
C TYR A 202 -9.36 -7.24 -17.17
N LYS A 203 -9.93 -7.63 -18.31
CA LYS A 203 -11.39 -7.68 -18.54
C LYS A 203 -12.15 -8.55 -17.53
N ASP A 204 -11.50 -9.59 -17.03
CA ASP A 204 -12.09 -10.57 -16.11
C ASP A 204 -11.79 -10.31 -14.63
N LEU A 205 -11.32 -9.10 -14.28
CA LEU A 205 -11.31 -8.64 -12.89
C LEU A 205 -12.74 -8.54 -12.33
N LYS A 206 -12.93 -9.08 -11.13
CA LYS A 206 -14.21 -9.05 -10.40
C LYS A 206 -14.10 -8.42 -9.01
N GLU A 207 -12.89 -8.25 -8.49
CA GLU A 207 -12.65 -7.67 -7.18
C GLU A 207 -11.22 -7.12 -7.07
N ILE A 208 -11.05 -6.08 -6.27
CA ILE A 208 -9.75 -5.57 -5.84
C ILE A 208 -9.79 -5.20 -4.35
N GLY A 209 -8.67 -5.37 -3.67
CA GLY A 209 -8.37 -4.69 -2.42
C GLY A 209 -7.37 -3.60 -2.70
N LEU A 210 -7.79 -2.36 -2.55
CA LEU A 210 -6.94 -1.18 -2.66
C LEU A 210 -6.37 -0.86 -1.28
N ASP A 211 -5.05 -0.90 -1.17
CA ASP A 211 -4.32 -0.56 0.05
C ASP A 211 -3.89 0.90 -0.07
N VAL A 212 -4.41 1.76 0.81
CA VAL A 212 -4.14 3.19 0.79
C VAL A 212 -3.60 3.69 2.12
N ALA A 213 -2.73 4.69 2.06
CA ALA A 213 -2.33 5.49 3.19
C ALA A 213 -2.93 6.90 3.10
N ILE A 214 -2.99 7.57 4.24
CA ILE A 214 -3.20 9.01 4.33
C ILE A 214 -1.97 9.57 5.06
N ASP A 215 -1.39 10.64 4.54
CA ASP A 215 -0.26 11.32 5.18
C ASP A 215 -0.69 12.43 6.15
N ASP A 216 0.28 13.07 6.79
CA ASP A 216 0.07 14.20 7.71
C ASP A 216 -0.44 15.49 7.04
N ARG A 217 -0.45 15.53 5.70
CA ARG A 217 -1.00 16.60 4.88
C ARG A 217 -2.34 16.23 4.23
N TRP A 218 -2.94 15.12 4.67
CA TRP A 218 -4.22 14.59 4.17
C TRP A 218 -4.21 14.12 2.71
N ASN A 219 -3.04 13.93 2.11
CA ASN A 219 -2.97 13.31 0.78
C ASN A 219 -3.25 11.81 0.90
N ILE A 220 -4.08 11.29 -0.01
CA ILE A 220 -4.36 9.87 -0.14
C ILE A 220 -3.34 9.24 -1.09
N TRP A 221 -2.75 8.13 -0.67
CA TRP A 221 -1.71 7.43 -1.42
C TRP A 221 -2.08 5.96 -1.64
N ILE A 222 -2.10 5.50 -2.89
CA ILE A 222 -2.25 4.10 -3.27
C ILE A 222 -0.92 3.39 -3.07
N LEU A 223 -0.84 2.55 -2.03
CA LEU A 223 0.34 1.75 -1.74
C LEU A 223 0.42 0.50 -2.64
N GLU A 224 -0.72 -0.17 -2.83
CA GLU A 224 -0.83 -1.41 -3.60
C GLU A 224 -2.28 -1.68 -4.06
N VAL A 225 -2.42 -2.37 -5.20
CA VAL A 225 -3.69 -2.99 -5.61
C VAL A 225 -3.59 -4.53 -5.59
N ASN A 226 -4.40 -5.15 -4.75
CA ASN A 226 -4.51 -6.60 -4.60
C ASN A 226 -5.68 -7.14 -5.43
N THR A 227 -5.42 -7.91 -6.48
CA THR A 227 -6.49 -8.53 -7.29
C THR A 227 -7.02 -9.84 -6.69
N LYS A 228 -6.57 -10.26 -5.50
CA LYS A 228 -7.08 -11.42 -4.74
C LYS A 228 -7.14 -11.09 -3.24
N PRO A 229 -7.91 -10.06 -2.84
CA PRO A 229 -7.91 -9.60 -1.45
C PRO A 229 -8.46 -10.68 -0.51
N ALA A 230 -7.93 -10.73 0.70
CA ALA A 230 -8.51 -11.53 1.78
C ALA A 230 -9.85 -10.92 2.23
N LEU A 231 -10.90 -11.74 2.30
CA LEU A 231 -12.25 -11.30 2.67
C LEU A 231 -12.60 -11.63 4.14
N PHE A 232 -11.87 -12.56 4.77
CA PHE A 232 -12.10 -12.95 6.16
C PHE A 232 -11.96 -11.82 7.20
N PRO A 233 -11.15 -10.76 7.01
CA PRO A 233 -11.09 -9.66 7.98
C PRO A 233 -12.47 -9.00 8.17
N PHE A 234 -13.26 -8.89 7.09
CA PHE A 234 -14.63 -8.39 7.15
C PHE A 234 -15.57 -9.31 7.94
N LYS A 235 -15.32 -10.63 7.98
CA LYS A 235 -16.10 -11.59 8.78
C LYS A 235 -15.82 -11.46 10.27
N LYS A 236 -14.54 -11.36 10.65
CA LYS A 236 -14.10 -11.41 12.04
C LYS A 236 -14.28 -10.07 12.76
N PHE A 237 -14.17 -8.96 12.03
CA PHE A 237 -14.06 -7.64 12.66
C PHE A 237 -15.41 -6.94 12.87
N PHE A 238 -16.33 -7.00 11.91
CA PHE A 238 -17.59 -6.28 12.03
C PHE A 238 -18.62 -7.11 12.82
N LYS A 239 -19.06 -6.56 13.98
CA LYS A 239 -20.18 -7.13 14.75
C LYS A 239 -21.45 -7.21 13.92
N ASN A 240 -21.75 -6.14 13.17
CA ASN A 240 -22.79 -6.18 12.14
C ASN A 240 -22.25 -6.92 10.91
N LYS A 241 -22.84 -8.08 10.62
CA LYS A 241 -22.46 -8.93 9.51
C LYS A 241 -23.00 -8.48 8.15
N ASP A 242 -23.74 -7.37 8.04
CA ASP A 242 -24.32 -6.91 6.77
C ASP A 242 -23.26 -6.64 5.71
N ILE A 243 -22.17 -5.97 6.09
CA ILE A 243 -21.02 -5.74 5.19
C ILE A 243 -20.47 -7.09 4.72
N TYR A 244 -20.23 -8.03 5.64
CA TYR A 244 -19.69 -9.34 5.27
C TYR A 244 -20.67 -10.17 4.41
N ARG A 245 -21.97 -10.12 4.70
CA ARG A 245 -23.02 -10.77 3.90
C ARG A 245 -23.02 -10.22 2.49
N LYS A 246 -22.91 -8.90 2.32
CA LYS A 246 -22.81 -8.24 1.01
C LYS A 246 -21.54 -8.67 0.27
N VAL A 247 -20.38 -8.60 0.94
CA VAL A 247 -19.09 -9.04 0.39
C VAL A 247 -19.15 -10.48 -0.10
N ARG A 248 -19.72 -11.39 0.71
CA ARG A 248 -19.89 -12.80 0.38
C ARG A 248 -20.88 -13.03 -0.76
N LYS A 249 -22.02 -12.32 -0.77
CA LYS A 249 -23.02 -12.37 -1.85
C LYS A 249 -22.38 -12.03 -3.19
N TYR A 250 -21.57 -10.98 -3.23
CA TYR A 250 -20.91 -10.54 -4.46
C TYR A 250 -19.84 -11.57 -4.88
N ALA A 251 -19.01 -12.03 -3.93
CA ALA A 251 -18.03 -13.08 -4.17
C ALA A 251 -18.63 -14.34 -4.78
N HIS A 252 -19.77 -14.79 -4.27
CA HIS A 252 -20.48 -15.95 -4.81
C HIS A 252 -21.02 -15.69 -6.22
N ALA A 253 -21.60 -14.51 -6.47
CA ALA A 253 -22.18 -14.15 -7.77
C ALA A 253 -21.17 -14.19 -8.92
N TYR A 254 -19.88 -13.90 -8.68
CA TYR A 254 -18.82 -14.04 -9.67
C TYR A 254 -17.96 -15.31 -9.52
N GLY A 255 -18.43 -16.30 -8.76
CA GLY A 255 -17.84 -17.65 -8.70
C GLY A 255 -16.63 -17.81 -7.78
N ARG A 256 -16.38 -16.90 -6.84
CA ARG A 256 -15.33 -17.06 -5.82
C ARG A 256 -15.83 -17.98 -4.70
N LYS A 257 -15.04 -19.01 -4.37
CA LYS A 257 -15.22 -19.79 -3.13
C LYS A 257 -14.76 -18.93 -1.94
N VAL A 258 -15.63 -18.75 -0.94
CA VAL A 258 -15.46 -17.87 0.24
C VAL A 258 -15.83 -18.58 1.52
#